data_AF-G1FKR1-F1
#
_entry.id   AF-G1FKR1-F1
#
_cell.length_a   1.000
_cell.length_b   1.000
_cell.length_c   1.000
_cell.angle_alpha   90.00
_cell.angle_beta   90.00
_cell.angle_gamma   90.00
#
_symmetry.space_group_name_H-M   'P 1'
#
loop_
_entity.id
_entity.type
_entity.pdbx_description
1 polymer ?
#
loop_
_entity_poly.entity_id
_entity_poly.type
_entity_poly.pdbx_seq_one_letter_code
_entity_poly.pdbx_strand_id
1 'polypeptide(L)'
;MATNQPAPPMKLQPITNPDLTPSPDVPLAILKRKMMASNDIRVARGLLMEINAHLKVREMLAESMRQVVERVTGNKLKAEEVLNERAELSQHQCYKTAVNHYKYNCYNWHKTEYEYALRHLYALVNLCERGYSADSIQLAMDSVCRFRF
;
A
#
# COMPACT_ATOMS: atom_id res chain seq x y z
N MET A 1 17.18 -60.41 0.32
CA MET A 1 17.98 -59.17 0.31
C MET A 1 17.24 -58.16 -0.55
N ALA A 2 16.67 -57.11 0.04
CA ALA A 2 16.01 -56.04 -0.71
C ALA A 2 17.06 -55.04 -1.19
N THR A 3 17.12 -54.80 -2.49
CA THR A 3 18.03 -53.83 -3.11
C THR A 3 17.49 -52.42 -2.90
N ASN A 4 18.04 -51.69 -1.93
CA ASN A 4 17.85 -50.25 -1.80
C ASN A 4 18.58 -49.53 -2.95
N GLN A 5 17.91 -49.33 -4.08
CA GLN A 5 18.40 -48.43 -5.12
C GLN A 5 17.99 -46.99 -4.79
N PRO A 6 18.93 -46.03 -4.72
CA PRO A 6 18.59 -44.63 -4.52
C PRO A 6 17.83 -44.10 -5.74
N ALA A 7 16.79 -43.29 -5.50
CA ALA A 7 16.00 -42.69 -6.55
C ALA A 7 16.88 -41.82 -7.47
N PRO A 8 16.67 -41.86 -8.80
CA PRO A 8 17.44 -41.05 -9.73
C PRO A 8 17.24 -39.55 -9.48
N PRO A 9 18.28 -38.72 -9.72
CA PRO A 9 18.23 -37.29 -9.45
C PRO A 9 17.17 -36.59 -10.32
N MET A 10 16.24 -35.90 -9.66
CA MET A 10 15.17 -35.15 -10.31
C MET A 10 15.74 -33.87 -10.97
N LYS A 11 15.70 -33.80 -12.30
CA LYS A 11 16.01 -32.57 -13.05
C LYS A 11 14.76 -31.70 -13.11
N LEU A 12 14.76 -30.60 -12.38
CA LEU A 12 13.71 -29.58 -12.48
C LEU A 12 13.77 -28.91 -13.84
N GLN A 13 12.61 -28.72 -14.48
CA GLN A 13 12.53 -27.92 -15.70
C GLN A 13 12.75 -26.43 -15.36
N PRO A 14 13.48 -25.67 -16.20
CA PRO A 14 13.64 -24.23 -16.00
C PRO A 14 12.29 -23.51 -16.06
N ILE A 15 12.06 -22.58 -15.14
CA ILE A 15 10.91 -21.67 -15.18
C ILE A 15 11.16 -20.65 -16.30
N THR A 16 10.31 -20.66 -17.33
CA THR A 16 10.43 -19.77 -18.50
C THR A 16 9.80 -18.39 -18.29
N ASN A 17 8.77 -18.30 -17.43
CA ASN A 17 8.16 -17.04 -17.05
C ASN A 17 7.99 -17.00 -15.52
N PRO A 18 8.82 -16.23 -14.80
CA PRO A 18 8.79 -16.16 -13.33
C PRO A 18 7.68 -15.25 -12.76
N ASP A 19 6.86 -14.60 -13.59
CA ASP A 19 5.75 -13.74 -13.16
C ASP A 19 6.13 -12.61 -12.17
N LEU A 20 7.30 -12.00 -12.38
CA LEU A 20 7.82 -10.91 -11.53
C LEU A 20 6.79 -9.78 -11.42
N THR A 21 6.23 -9.61 -10.23
CA THR A 21 5.19 -8.64 -9.93
C THR A 21 5.55 -7.91 -8.64
N PRO A 22 5.57 -6.56 -8.62
CA PRO A 22 5.73 -5.82 -7.38
C PRO A 22 4.67 -6.23 -6.36
N SER A 23 5.07 -6.49 -5.12
CA SER A 23 4.15 -6.87 -4.03
C SER A 23 2.85 -6.05 -3.98
N PRO A 24 2.87 -4.69 -4.03
CA PRO A 24 1.62 -3.92 -3.96
C PRO A 24 0.67 -4.16 -5.14
N ASP A 25 1.19 -4.61 -6.29
CA ASP A 25 0.44 -4.79 -7.53
C ASP A 25 -0.06 -6.22 -7.74
N VAL A 26 0.32 -7.17 -6.87
CA VAL A 26 -0.12 -8.56 -6.94
C VAL A 26 -1.65 -8.70 -7.01
N PRO A 27 -2.46 -8.04 -6.15
CA PRO A 27 -3.92 -8.18 -6.22
C PRO A 27 -4.49 -7.75 -7.58
N LEU A 28 -4.06 -6.60 -8.11
CA LEU A 28 -4.50 -6.10 -9.41
C LEU A 28 -3.99 -6.96 -10.57
N ALA A 29 -2.75 -7.44 -10.50
CA ALA A 29 -2.17 -8.31 -11.52
C ALA A 29 -2.94 -9.63 -11.63
N ILE A 30 -3.34 -10.21 -10.50
CA ILE A 30 -4.18 -11.42 -10.47
C ILE A 30 -5.54 -11.14 -11.13
N LEU A 31 -6.23 -10.06 -10.73
CA LEU A 31 -7.53 -9.71 -11.32
C LEU A 31 -7.43 -9.46 -12.83
N LYS A 32 -6.40 -8.73 -13.26
CA LYS A 32 -6.14 -8.47 -14.69
C LYS A 32 -5.89 -9.77 -15.46
N ARG A 33 -5.06 -10.68 -14.93
CA ARG A 33 -4.79 -11.98 -15.56
C ARG A 33 -6.06 -12.83 -15.65
N LYS A 34 -6.87 -12.90 -14.58
CA LYS A 34 -8.16 -13.60 -14.58
C LYS A 34 -9.13 -13.02 -15.63
N MET A 35 -9.19 -11.70 -15.73
CA MET A 35 -10.05 -11.02 -16.69
C MET A 35 -9.62 -11.33 -18.13
N MET A 36 -8.31 -11.26 -18.41
CA MET A 36 -7.74 -11.57 -19.72
C MET A 36 -7.92 -13.04 -20.13
N ALA A 37 -7.98 -13.96 -19.16
CA ALA A 37 -8.20 -15.39 -19.41
C ALA A 37 -9.69 -15.76 -19.51
N SER A 38 -10.61 -14.87 -19.16
CA SER A 38 -12.05 -15.13 -19.15
C SER A 38 -12.68 -14.88 -20.52
N ASN A 39 -13.43 -15.87 -21.01
CA ASN A 39 -14.30 -15.72 -22.18
C ASN A 39 -15.77 -15.45 -21.82
N ASP A 40 -16.15 -15.47 -20.52
CA ASP A 40 -17.49 -15.09 -20.06
C ASP A 40 -17.56 -13.59 -19.77
N ILE A 41 -18.44 -12.88 -20.49
CA ILE A 41 -18.64 -11.43 -20.36
C ILE A 41 -19.13 -11.00 -18.97
N ARG A 42 -19.92 -11.83 -18.28
CA ARG A 42 -20.41 -11.54 -16.93
C ARG A 42 -19.27 -11.62 -15.92
N VAL A 43 -18.41 -12.62 -16.06
CA VAL A 43 -17.19 -12.77 -15.24
C VAL A 43 -16.22 -11.62 -15.50
N ALA A 44 -15.97 -11.29 -16.76
CA ALA A 44 -15.10 -10.16 -17.13
C ALA A 44 -15.62 -8.83 -16.55
N ARG A 45 -16.94 -8.60 -16.61
CA ARG A 45 -17.57 -7.41 -16.01
C ARG A 45 -17.39 -7.36 -14.48
N GLY A 46 -17.58 -8.49 -13.79
CA GLY A 46 -17.37 -8.57 -12.34
C GLY A 46 -15.92 -8.24 -11.95
N LEU A 47 -14.95 -8.85 -12.64
CA LEU A 47 -13.53 -8.58 -12.42
C LEU A 47 -13.15 -7.12 -12.71
N LEU A 48 -13.73 -6.51 -13.75
CA LEU A 48 -13.51 -5.08 -14.03
C LEU A 48 -14.05 -4.19 -12.90
N MET A 49 -15.19 -4.53 -12.31
CA MET A 49 -15.72 -3.81 -11.15
C MET A 49 -14.80 -3.93 -9.93
N GLU A 50 -14.26 -5.12 -9.67
CA GLU A 50 -13.27 -5.34 -8.59
C GLU A 50 -11.99 -4.53 -8.82
N ILE A 51 -11.45 -4.54 -10.06
CA ILE A 51 -10.29 -3.73 -10.44
C ILE A 51 -10.55 -2.24 -10.16
N ASN A 52 -11.71 -1.73 -10.61
CA ASN A 52 -12.07 -0.34 -10.39
C ASN A 52 -12.22 0.02 -8.90
N ALA A 53 -12.77 -0.89 -8.09
CA ALA A 53 -12.86 -0.70 -6.65
C ALA A 53 -11.46 -0.56 -6.02
N HIS A 54 -10.53 -1.46 -6.37
CA HIS A 54 -9.14 -1.37 -5.91
C HIS A 54 -8.46 -0.05 -6.32
N LEU A 55 -8.62 0.38 -7.57
CA LEU A 55 -8.04 1.63 -8.06
C LEU A 55 -8.60 2.85 -7.32
N LYS A 56 -9.92 2.88 -7.09
CA LYS A 56 -10.58 3.95 -6.34
C LYS A 56 -10.09 4.04 -4.89
N VAL A 57 -9.86 2.89 -4.24
CA VAL A 57 -9.27 2.88 -2.90
C VAL A 57 -7.84 3.40 -2.91
N ARG A 58 -7.00 3.02 -3.89
CA ARG A 58 -5.63 3.57 -4.02
C ARG A 58 -5.63 5.09 -4.19
N GLU A 59 -6.52 5.62 -5.03
CA GLU A 59 -6.68 7.07 -5.23
C GLU A 59 -7.11 7.76 -3.93
N MET A 60 -8.11 7.21 -3.23
CA MET A 60 -8.57 7.73 -1.94
C MET A 60 -7.43 7.74 -0.89
N LEU A 61 -6.65 6.68 -0.79
CA LEU A 61 -5.51 6.60 0.14
C LEU A 61 -4.44 7.66 -0.16
N ALA A 62 -4.10 7.84 -1.43
CA ALA A 62 -3.14 8.84 -1.87
C ALA A 62 -3.63 10.27 -1.62
N GLU A 63 -4.91 10.52 -1.94
CA GLU A 63 -5.60 11.78 -1.70
C GLU A 63 -5.60 12.15 -0.21
N SER A 64 -6.02 11.23 0.64
CA SER A 64 -6.09 11.47 2.08
C SER A 64 -4.71 11.69 2.69
N MET A 65 -3.67 10.95 2.28
CA MET A 65 -2.31 11.24 2.76
C MET A 65 -1.84 12.62 2.31
N ARG A 66 -2.10 13.01 1.05
CA ARG A 66 -1.75 14.35 0.57
C ARG A 66 -2.45 15.44 1.37
N GLN A 67 -3.75 15.30 1.64
CA GLN A 67 -4.50 16.24 2.47
C GLN A 67 -3.97 16.32 3.91
N VAL A 68 -3.55 15.19 4.50
CA VAL A 68 -2.89 15.19 5.81
C VAL A 68 -1.60 16.00 5.76
N VAL A 69 -0.73 15.74 4.78
CA VAL A 69 0.54 16.47 4.62
C VAL A 69 0.30 17.95 4.37
N GLU A 70 -0.62 18.33 3.47
CA GLU A 70 -1.00 19.72 3.22
C GLU A 70 -1.47 20.43 4.49
N ARG A 71 -2.22 19.72 5.34
CA ARG A 71 -2.75 20.29 6.58
C ARG A 71 -1.70 20.43 7.68
N VAL A 72 -0.74 19.51 7.77
CA VAL A 72 0.40 19.61 8.69
C VAL A 72 1.33 20.74 8.27
N THR A 73 1.65 20.83 6.98
CA THR A 73 2.59 21.82 6.44
C THR A 73 1.97 23.22 6.33
N GLY A 74 0.64 23.31 6.22
CA GLY A 74 -0.09 24.54 5.94
C GLY A 74 0.22 25.15 4.57
N ASN A 75 0.93 24.43 3.69
CA ASN A 75 1.44 24.95 2.44
C ASN A 75 1.58 23.84 1.39
N LYS A 76 0.95 24.02 0.23
CA LYS A 76 0.94 23.02 -0.85
C LYS A 76 2.33 22.70 -1.42
N LEU A 77 3.19 23.71 -1.60
CA LEU A 77 4.54 23.50 -2.13
C LEU A 77 5.38 22.67 -1.15
N LYS A 78 5.32 23.00 0.15
CA LYS A 78 5.99 22.19 1.20
C LYS A 78 5.43 20.78 1.27
N ALA A 79 4.13 20.62 1.04
CA ALA A 79 3.50 19.31 1.01
C ALA A 79 4.01 18.45 -0.15
N GLU A 80 4.19 19.03 -1.33
CA GLU A 80 4.78 18.35 -2.48
C GLU A 80 6.22 17.94 -2.22
N GLU A 81 7.04 18.80 -1.61
CA GLU A 81 8.40 18.43 -1.19
C GLU A 81 8.39 17.21 -0.25
N VAL A 82 7.53 17.24 0.77
CA VAL A 82 7.37 16.13 1.72
C VAL A 82 6.97 14.83 0.99
N LEU A 83 6.12 14.90 -0.04
CA LEU A 83 5.65 13.69 -0.75
C LEU A 83 6.67 13.15 -1.76
N ASN A 84 7.54 14.01 -2.28
CA ASN A 84 8.56 13.64 -3.27
C ASN A 84 9.86 13.11 -2.66
N GLU A 85 10.06 13.29 -1.35
CA GLU A 85 11.25 12.83 -0.64
C GLU A 85 11.14 11.40 -0.10
N ARG A 86 12.30 10.82 0.22
CA ARG A 86 12.40 9.57 1.00
C ARG A 86 13.49 9.79 2.05
N ALA A 87 13.09 10.22 3.24
CA ALA A 87 14.02 10.45 4.34
C ALA A 87 14.40 9.14 5.05
N GLU A 88 15.63 9.09 5.55
CA GLU A 88 16.07 8.04 6.47
C GLU A 88 15.42 8.24 7.84
N LEU A 89 14.96 7.15 8.46
CA LEU A 89 14.22 7.23 9.72
C LEU A 89 15.18 7.40 10.91
N SER A 90 15.12 8.56 11.56
CA SER A 90 15.79 8.87 12.82
C SER A 90 14.79 9.16 13.95
N GLN A 91 13.65 9.78 13.63
CA GLN A 91 12.60 10.21 14.57
C GLN A 91 11.60 9.08 14.88
N HIS A 92 12.11 7.98 15.44
CA HIS A 92 11.36 6.76 15.69
C HIS A 92 10.09 6.95 16.54
N GLN A 93 10.16 7.79 17.58
CA GLN A 93 9.01 7.99 18.47
C GLN A 93 7.89 8.78 17.77
N CYS A 94 8.24 9.84 17.04
CA CYS A 94 7.29 10.58 16.22
C CYS A 94 6.62 9.66 15.20
N TYR A 95 7.42 8.89 14.47
CA TYR A 95 6.93 8.01 13.42
C TYR A 95 6.01 6.90 13.99
N LYS A 96 6.39 6.24 15.09
CA LYS A 96 5.54 5.23 15.73
C LYS A 96 4.19 5.80 16.16
N THR A 97 4.18 6.97 16.78
CA THR A 97 2.94 7.64 17.20
C THR A 97 2.08 7.97 15.98
N ALA A 98 2.65 8.60 14.95
CA ALA A 98 1.93 8.98 13.74
C ALA A 98 1.35 7.76 13.00
N VAL A 99 2.13 6.69 12.84
CA VAL A 99 1.70 5.45 12.16
C VAL A 99 0.61 4.72 12.94
N ASN A 100 0.72 4.67 14.27
CA ASN A 100 -0.33 4.08 15.11
C ASN A 100 -1.63 4.87 14.97
N HIS A 101 -1.57 6.20 15.04
CA HIS A 101 -2.76 7.02 14.85
C HIS A 101 -3.36 6.86 13.46
N TYR A 102 -2.53 6.84 12.40
CA TYR A 102 -2.99 6.60 11.04
C TYR A 102 -3.71 5.26 10.90
N LYS A 103 -3.19 4.19 11.53
CA LYS A 103 -3.81 2.86 11.51
C LYS A 103 -5.21 2.84 12.13
N TYR A 104 -5.37 3.49 13.28
CA TYR A 104 -6.60 3.40 14.08
C TYR A 104 -7.63 4.48 13.72
N ASN A 105 -7.19 5.62 13.17
CA ASN A 105 -8.04 6.77 12.87
C ASN A 105 -8.27 6.99 11.38
N CYS A 106 -7.41 6.44 10.51
CA CYS A 106 -7.56 6.53 9.06
C CYS A 106 -7.74 5.15 8.43
N TYR A 107 -6.65 4.40 8.19
CA TYR A 107 -6.66 3.20 7.37
C TYR A 107 -5.89 2.07 8.02
N ASN A 108 -6.61 1.02 8.43
CA ASN A 108 -6.00 -0.18 8.96
C ASN A 108 -5.59 -1.12 7.80
N TRP A 109 -4.31 -1.07 7.43
CA TRP A 109 -3.74 -1.88 6.34
C TRP A 109 -3.75 -3.40 6.59
N HIS A 110 -4.14 -3.87 7.78
CA HIS A 110 -4.43 -5.30 7.97
C HIS A 110 -5.77 -5.72 7.35
N LYS A 111 -6.62 -4.78 6.93
CA LYS A 111 -7.75 -5.04 6.05
C LYS A 111 -7.24 -5.04 4.60
N THR A 112 -7.52 -6.09 3.84
CA THR A 112 -7.06 -6.25 2.44
C THR A 112 -7.40 -5.04 1.56
N GLU A 113 -8.55 -4.42 1.78
CA GLU A 113 -8.96 -3.19 1.09
C GLU A 113 -7.93 -2.06 1.23
N TYR A 114 -7.33 -1.91 2.42
CA TYR A 114 -6.45 -0.79 2.77
C TYR A 114 -4.96 -1.18 2.80
N GLU A 115 -4.58 -2.36 2.32
CA GLU A 115 -3.17 -2.81 2.35
C GLU A 115 -2.24 -1.81 1.66
N TYR A 116 -2.71 -1.17 0.58
CA TYR A 116 -1.95 -0.17 -0.17
C TYR A 116 -1.59 1.09 0.65
N ALA A 117 -2.23 1.31 1.81
CA ALA A 117 -1.89 2.40 2.72
C ALA A 117 -0.43 2.33 3.20
N LEU A 118 0.15 1.12 3.26
CA LEU A 118 1.58 0.91 3.56
C LEU A 118 2.50 1.69 2.60
N ARG A 119 2.09 1.89 1.35
CA ARG A 119 2.88 2.62 0.34
C ARG A 119 2.94 4.13 0.59
N HIS A 120 2.13 4.66 1.51
CA HIS A 120 2.07 6.07 1.86
C HIS A 120 2.74 6.41 3.19
N LEU A 121 3.13 5.41 4.00
CA LEU A 121 3.70 5.65 5.34
C LEU A 121 5.03 6.42 5.32
N TYR A 122 5.76 6.40 4.21
CA TYR A 122 6.98 7.21 4.04
C TYR A 122 6.69 8.70 4.25
N ALA A 123 5.49 9.20 3.93
CA ALA A 123 5.15 10.61 4.10
C ALA A 123 5.15 10.99 5.59
N LEU A 124 4.78 10.06 6.47
CA LEU A 124 4.83 10.25 7.92
C LEU A 124 6.28 10.26 8.43
N VAL A 125 7.17 9.45 7.84
CA VAL A 125 8.61 9.55 8.09
C VAL A 125 9.08 10.96 7.73
N ASN A 126 8.82 11.40 6.51
CA ASN A 126 9.28 12.70 6.01
C ASN A 126 8.77 13.87 6.85
N LEU A 127 7.52 13.83 7.32
CA LEU A 127 6.98 14.83 8.25
C LEU A 127 7.76 14.84 9.57
N CYS A 128 7.99 13.67 10.17
CA CYS A 128 8.75 13.57 11.41
C CYS A 128 10.20 14.05 11.25
N GLU A 129 10.88 13.66 10.17
CA GLU A 129 12.27 14.08 9.90
C GLU A 129 12.39 15.57 9.60
N ARG A 130 11.34 16.20 9.05
CA ARG A 130 11.26 17.67 8.87
C ARG A 130 10.89 18.42 10.15
N GLY A 131 10.76 17.73 11.28
CA GLY A 131 10.54 18.34 12.60
C GLY A 131 9.08 18.67 12.93
N TYR A 132 8.11 18.17 12.15
CA TYR A 132 6.70 18.30 12.51
C TYR A 132 6.36 17.39 13.71
N SER A 133 5.67 17.95 14.72
CA SER A 133 5.33 17.19 15.92
C SER A 133 4.29 16.10 15.65
N ALA A 134 4.38 15.00 16.39
CA ALA A 134 3.39 13.92 16.31
C ALA A 134 1.96 14.43 16.58
N ASP A 135 1.79 15.40 17.48
CA ASP A 135 0.46 15.97 17.80
C ASP A 135 -0.13 16.75 16.61
N SER A 136 0.69 17.53 15.90
CA SER A 136 0.25 18.22 14.69
C SER A 136 -0.19 17.25 13.60
N ILE A 137 0.56 16.15 13.42
CA ILE A 137 0.25 15.09 12.47
C ILE A 137 -1.08 14.39 12.84
N GLN A 138 -1.27 14.05 14.11
CA GLN A 138 -2.50 13.43 14.61
C GLN A 138 -3.72 14.33 14.41
N LEU A 139 -3.61 15.62 14.74
CA LEU A 139 -4.70 16.59 14.55
C LEU A 139 -5.08 16.75 13.07
N ALA A 140 -4.10 16.70 12.17
CA ALA A 140 -4.35 16.73 10.73
C ALA A 140 -5.09 15.46 10.28
N MET A 141 -4.66 14.28 10.72
CA MET A 141 -5.35 13.01 10.46
C MET A 141 -6.78 13.03 10.98
N ASP A 142 -7.00 13.48 12.21
CA ASP A 142 -8.34 13.60 12.81
C ASP A 142 -9.23 14.61 12.08
N SER A 143 -8.67 15.52 11.29
CA SER A 143 -9.44 16.43 10.44
C SER A 143 -9.76 15.83 9.07
N VAL A 144 -8.86 15.05 8.50
CA VAL A 144 -8.99 14.52 7.13
C VAL A 144 -9.78 13.21 7.12
N CYS A 145 -9.50 12.32 8.07
CA CYS A 145 -10.04 10.97 8.13
C CYS A 145 -11.42 10.89 8.84
N ARG A 146 -12.15 12.01 8.94
CA ARG A 146 -13.38 12.16 9.77
C ARG A 146 -14.55 11.28 9.36
N PHE A 147 -14.54 10.71 8.16
CA PHE A 147 -15.60 9.83 7.68
C PHE A 147 -15.17 8.37 7.84
N ARG A 148 -15.42 7.83 9.04
CA ARG A 148 -15.27 6.39 9.31
C ARG A 148 -16.44 5.65 8.64
N PHE A 149 -16.13 4.65 7.82
CA PHE A 149 -17.04 3.58 7.42
C PHE A 149 -16.81 2.36 8.31
#